data_AF-A0A4V1UNH1-F1
#
_entry.id   AF-A0A4V1UNH1-F1
#
_cell.length_a   1.000
_cell.length_b   1.000
_cell.length_c   1.000
_cell.angle_alpha   90.00
_cell.angle_beta   90.00
_cell.angle_gamma   90.00
#
_symmetry.space_group_name_H-M   'P 1'
#
loop_
_entity.id
_entity.type
_entity.pdbx_description
1 polymer ?
#
loop_
_entity_poly.entity_id
_entity_poly.type
_entity_poly.pdbx_seq_one_letter_code
_entity_poly.pdbx_strand_id
1 'polypeptide(L)'
;MASSAPRLRRPRQRGVALLTALMVATVLSMIIGASLWVSVTHYGLNFAQTRSESALLLAEGGINDELAYIAANVGNTNVTTISSRYDYVNSGPETLQFPGENHAPYGRRGSLAGTTNEKFWVCTSANDWSKTAGTTPTPWDGKSGSFYVTSTAYVKGSWRRVSIGANGLSIFSLYAIFGLATYSNSSNAIGLSSANVDIIGTAGTNGQVSNSSSTFLASNIINANTVDNPNGQFTGSNLKTGGTLYTQGSRFTYPTTVNVLKRLKGITGLTDAQAWANLKASNSNSTGVYTYKAGASSDVISTANCSSAGTVAAIFNNNTGSGNPKVGAWSIARAKPGTSNKISTLIFEPGDYYFEKFELAYNAATEFVIDPLALASGGTPGQVRFWIFDPSNGTQNDIVSLPIKATSTTGTPDPSLFRLYYGKDGKTFTFARPSNVTDVNGVAIAGDFNVYGGVYAVTKVLNDSNSGTGIGFSGLTSAAAGRIVLKGSLLADKISFQGYCQVEYVPTGNVNDVSIGAGFTGGYSDGG
;
A
#
# COMPACT_ATOMS: atom_id res chain seq x y z
N MET A 1 91.08 17.16 -86.15
CA MET A 1 91.52 17.39 -84.76
C MET A 1 90.29 17.65 -83.92
N ALA A 2 89.79 16.61 -83.25
CA ALA A 2 88.50 16.64 -82.55
C ALA A 2 88.69 16.88 -81.04
N SER A 3 88.03 17.91 -80.54
CA SER A 3 87.87 18.19 -79.10
C SER A 3 86.82 17.26 -78.49
N SER A 4 87.03 16.77 -77.27
CA SER A 4 85.91 16.34 -76.41
C SER A 4 86.21 16.64 -74.93
N ALA A 5 85.17 17.19 -74.29
CA ALA A 5 85.18 17.90 -73.01
C ALA A 5 85.28 17.01 -71.75
N PRO A 6 85.67 17.57 -70.58
CA PRO A 6 85.78 16.82 -69.33
C PRO A 6 84.41 16.63 -68.63
N ARG A 7 84.15 15.40 -68.17
CA ARG A 7 83.00 15.05 -67.32
C ARG A 7 83.25 15.43 -65.86
N LEU A 8 82.46 16.37 -65.33
CA LEU A 8 82.35 16.66 -63.90
C LEU A 8 81.62 15.52 -63.16
N ARG A 9 82.32 14.82 -62.25
CA ARG A 9 81.70 13.92 -61.26
C ARG A 9 81.23 14.75 -60.06
N ARG A 10 79.94 14.66 -59.70
CA ARG A 10 79.37 15.19 -58.43
C ARG A 10 79.23 14.08 -57.38
N PRO A 11 80.04 14.04 -56.30
CA PRO A 11 79.94 13.03 -55.24
C PRO A 11 79.38 13.60 -53.92
N ARG A 12 78.28 14.38 -53.95
CA ARG A 12 77.70 14.98 -52.72
C ARG A 12 76.19 14.77 -52.50
N GLN A 13 75.47 14.11 -53.40
CA GLN A 13 74.01 13.91 -53.28
C GLN A 13 73.59 12.60 -52.61
N ARG A 14 74.50 11.62 -52.41
CA ARG A 14 74.15 10.30 -51.86
C ARG A 14 74.01 10.27 -50.33
N GLY A 15 74.77 11.08 -49.60
CA GLY A 15 74.71 11.15 -48.13
C GLY A 15 73.47 11.89 -47.60
N VAL A 16 73.06 12.97 -48.28
CA VAL A 16 71.86 13.73 -47.93
C VAL A 16 70.60 12.89 -48.17
N ALA A 17 70.53 12.18 -49.30
CA ALA A 17 69.40 11.29 -49.61
C ALA A 17 69.21 10.18 -48.56
N LEU A 18 70.31 9.61 -48.03
CA LEU A 18 70.26 8.61 -46.97
C LEU A 18 69.74 9.21 -45.65
N LEU A 19 70.23 10.40 -45.26
CA LEU A 19 69.79 11.11 -44.06
C LEU A 19 68.31 11.51 -44.14
N THR A 20 67.86 12.00 -45.30
CA THR A 20 66.45 12.33 -45.54
C THR A 20 65.57 11.08 -45.49
N ALA A 21 66.00 9.98 -46.11
CA ALA A 21 65.27 8.71 -46.04
C ALA A 21 65.16 8.17 -44.60
N LEU A 22 66.22 8.31 -43.80
CA LEU A 22 66.26 7.86 -42.41
C LEU A 22 65.38 8.73 -41.50
N MET A 23 65.39 10.05 -41.71
CA MET A 23 64.45 10.96 -41.02
C MET A 23 63.00 10.67 -41.41
N VAL A 24 62.70 10.47 -42.70
CA VAL A 24 61.34 10.13 -43.16
C VAL A 24 60.89 8.80 -42.58
N ALA A 25 61.75 7.78 -42.54
CA ALA A 25 61.44 6.48 -41.94
C ALA A 25 61.19 6.60 -40.43
N THR A 26 61.95 7.44 -39.72
CA THR A 26 61.77 7.68 -38.28
C THR A 26 60.48 8.45 -37.98
N VAL A 27 60.16 9.46 -38.78
CA VAL A 27 58.90 10.22 -38.65
C VAL A 27 57.71 9.31 -38.97
N LEU A 28 57.79 8.49 -40.03
CA LEU A 28 56.73 7.53 -40.36
C LEU A 28 56.56 6.48 -39.27
N SER A 29 57.63 5.94 -38.69
CA SER A 29 57.53 4.97 -37.60
C SER A 29 56.93 5.60 -36.33
N MET A 30 57.25 6.86 -36.02
CA MET A 30 56.61 7.61 -34.94
C MET A 30 55.13 7.87 -35.19
N ILE A 31 54.75 8.24 -36.42
CA ILE A 31 53.34 8.47 -36.78
C ILE A 31 52.55 7.15 -36.70
N ILE A 32 53.10 6.04 -37.19
CA ILE A 32 52.46 4.72 -37.09
C ILE A 32 52.35 4.30 -35.63
N GLY A 33 53.41 4.46 -34.82
CA GLY A 33 53.40 4.14 -33.39
C GLY A 33 52.38 4.97 -32.61
N ALA A 34 52.32 6.28 -32.86
CA ALA A 34 51.33 7.18 -32.26
C ALA A 34 49.89 6.81 -32.68
N SER A 35 49.68 6.50 -33.96
CA SER A 35 48.36 6.11 -34.48
C SER A 35 47.88 4.79 -33.87
N LEU A 36 48.78 3.81 -33.70
CA LEU A 36 48.49 2.55 -33.02
C LEU A 36 48.18 2.77 -31.54
N TRP A 37 48.95 3.60 -30.84
CA TRP A 37 48.71 3.90 -29.42
C TRP A 37 47.37 4.61 -29.21
N VAL A 38 47.06 5.62 -30.03
CA VAL A 38 45.76 6.31 -30.02
C VAL A 38 44.63 5.32 -30.30
N SER A 39 44.79 4.44 -31.30
CA SER A 39 43.78 3.42 -31.62
C SER A 39 43.55 2.44 -30.47
N VAL A 40 44.61 1.96 -29.81
CA VAL A 40 44.51 1.07 -28.64
C VAL A 40 43.83 1.77 -27.47
N THR A 41 44.16 3.04 -27.21
CA THR A 41 43.55 3.83 -26.13
C THR A 41 42.06 4.10 -26.40
N HIS A 42 41.70 4.49 -27.63
CA HIS A 42 40.29 4.69 -28.01
C HIS A 42 39.50 3.39 -28.00
N TYR A 43 40.09 2.29 -28.45
CA TYR A 43 39.49 0.97 -28.34
C TYR A 43 39.26 0.60 -26.87
N GLY A 44 40.26 0.76 -26.00
CA GLY A 44 40.13 0.51 -24.56
C GLY A 44 39.05 1.37 -23.90
N LEU A 45 39.00 2.66 -24.22
CA LEU A 45 37.98 3.59 -23.71
C LEU A 45 36.58 3.21 -24.16
N ASN A 46 36.38 2.95 -25.45
CA ASN A 46 35.08 2.53 -25.99
C ASN A 46 34.62 1.22 -25.33
N PHE A 47 35.52 0.24 -25.16
CA PHE A 47 35.19 -1.00 -24.45
C PHE A 47 34.83 -0.76 -22.99
N ALA A 48 35.53 0.14 -22.29
CA ALA A 48 35.21 0.50 -20.91
C ALA A 48 33.84 1.19 -20.83
N GLN A 49 33.55 2.14 -21.72
CA GLN A 49 32.27 2.84 -21.80
C GLN A 49 31.11 1.87 -22.08
N THR A 50 31.22 1.03 -23.10
CA THR A 50 30.17 0.05 -23.42
C THR A 50 29.91 -0.92 -22.26
N ARG A 51 30.97 -1.38 -21.57
CA ARG A 51 30.80 -2.23 -20.37
C ARG A 51 30.14 -1.46 -19.22
N SER A 52 30.44 -0.18 -19.09
CA SER A 52 29.87 0.70 -18.08
C SER A 52 28.38 0.97 -18.32
N GLU A 53 28.00 1.25 -19.56
CA GLU A 53 26.60 1.39 -19.97
C GLU A 53 25.84 0.07 -19.81
N SER A 54 26.47 -1.05 -20.18
CA SER A 54 25.88 -2.38 -19.96
C SER A 54 25.65 -2.67 -18.48
N ALA A 55 26.61 -2.31 -17.61
CA ALA A 55 26.44 -2.42 -16.16
C ALA A 55 25.33 -1.49 -15.64
N LEU A 56 25.17 -0.29 -16.21
CA LEU A 56 24.07 0.61 -15.85
C LEU A 56 22.71 0.00 -16.21
N LEU A 57 22.52 -0.43 -17.45
CA LEU A 57 21.30 -1.08 -17.91
C LEU A 57 20.98 -2.33 -17.09
N LEU A 58 22.00 -3.08 -16.67
CA LEU A 58 21.84 -4.24 -15.81
C LEU A 58 21.41 -3.86 -14.39
N ALA A 59 21.93 -2.76 -13.84
CA ALA A 59 21.48 -2.23 -12.55
C ALA A 59 20.03 -1.72 -12.63
N GLU A 60 19.64 -1.02 -13.69
CA GLU A 60 18.26 -0.62 -13.95
C GLU A 60 17.32 -1.83 -14.09
N GLY A 61 17.77 -2.86 -14.81
CA GLY A 61 17.09 -4.15 -14.88
C GLY A 61 16.91 -4.78 -13.51
N GLY A 62 17.92 -4.69 -12.64
CA GLY A 62 17.84 -5.16 -11.26
C GLY A 62 16.84 -4.40 -10.39
N ILE A 63 16.71 -3.09 -10.58
CA ILE A 63 15.64 -2.29 -9.95
C ILE A 63 14.28 -2.84 -10.39
N ASN A 64 14.04 -2.97 -11.70
CA ASN A 64 12.76 -3.47 -12.21
C ASN A 64 12.43 -4.89 -11.74
N ASP A 65 13.43 -5.77 -11.69
CA ASP A 65 13.30 -7.13 -11.14
C ASP A 65 12.85 -7.11 -9.68
N GLU A 66 13.41 -6.22 -8.86
CA GLU A 66 13.01 -6.09 -7.47
C GLU A 66 11.62 -5.48 -7.30
N LEU A 67 11.22 -4.55 -8.16
CA LEU A 67 9.87 -4.01 -8.14
C LEU A 67 8.83 -5.06 -8.53
N ALA A 68 9.13 -5.88 -9.54
CA ALA A 68 8.32 -7.03 -9.89
C ALA A 68 8.27 -8.04 -8.74
N TYR A 69 9.40 -8.27 -8.05
CA TYR A 69 9.45 -9.11 -6.87
C TYR A 69 8.56 -8.57 -5.74
N ILE A 70 8.66 -7.27 -5.43
CA ILE A 70 7.80 -6.62 -4.42
C ILE A 70 6.34 -6.79 -4.79
N ALA A 71 5.95 -6.43 -6.02
CA ALA A 71 4.58 -6.56 -6.50
C ALA A 71 4.04 -8.00 -6.39
N ALA A 72 4.85 -9.00 -6.73
CA ALA A 72 4.49 -10.42 -6.61
C ALA A 72 4.35 -10.89 -5.16
N ASN A 73 5.11 -10.27 -4.23
CA ASN A 73 5.20 -10.69 -2.84
C ASN A 73 4.43 -9.78 -1.85
N VAL A 74 3.69 -8.79 -2.34
CA VAL A 74 2.80 -7.92 -1.53
C VAL A 74 1.76 -8.74 -0.75
N GLY A 75 1.41 -9.95 -1.19
CA GLY A 75 0.52 -10.86 -0.48
C GLY A 75 1.16 -11.60 0.71
N ASN A 76 2.49 -11.58 0.89
CA ASN A 76 3.19 -12.45 1.84
C ASN A 76 2.89 -12.14 3.31
N THR A 77 2.84 -13.18 4.14
CA THR A 77 2.57 -13.07 5.59
C THR A 77 3.71 -12.41 6.35
N ASN A 78 4.95 -12.52 5.84
CA ASN A 78 6.16 -12.04 6.48
C ASN A 78 6.69 -10.80 5.74
N VAL A 79 6.84 -9.69 6.47
CA VAL A 79 7.45 -8.45 5.97
C VAL A 79 8.75 -8.70 5.23
N THR A 80 9.55 -9.58 5.81
CA THR A 80 10.90 -9.88 5.37
C THR A 80 10.98 -10.73 4.09
N THR A 81 9.83 -11.10 3.52
CA THR A 81 9.72 -11.77 2.22
C THR A 81 8.95 -10.92 1.20
N ILE A 82 8.59 -9.68 1.53
CA ILE A 82 7.96 -8.74 0.59
C ILE A 82 9.00 -8.19 -0.36
N SER A 83 10.22 -7.96 0.11
CA SER A 83 11.34 -7.48 -0.70
C SER A 83 12.55 -8.38 -0.49
N SER A 84 13.52 -8.27 -1.39
CA SER A 84 14.86 -8.84 -1.20
C SER A 84 15.46 -8.33 0.10
N ARG A 85 15.91 -9.29 0.93
CA ARG A 85 16.62 -9.00 2.17
C ARG A 85 18.05 -8.59 1.88
N TYR A 86 18.59 -7.84 2.83
CA TYR A 86 20.02 -7.76 3.09
C TYR A 86 20.51 -9.12 3.61
N ASP A 87 20.75 -10.07 2.72
CA ASP A 87 21.67 -11.15 3.06
C ASP A 87 22.98 -10.83 2.35
N TYR A 88 24.08 -10.82 3.11
CA TYR A 88 25.40 -10.82 2.49
C TYR A 88 25.44 -12.01 1.54
N VAL A 89 25.83 -11.79 0.29
CA VAL A 89 26.18 -12.90 -0.58
C VAL A 89 27.49 -13.47 -0.05
N ASN A 90 27.40 -14.36 0.95
CA ASN A 90 28.54 -15.08 1.47
C ASN A 90 28.81 -16.30 0.60
N SER A 91 30.10 -16.49 0.30
CA SER A 91 30.73 -17.66 -0.31
C SER A 91 30.47 -17.91 -1.80
N GLY A 92 31.26 -17.22 -2.62
CA GLY A 92 31.80 -17.75 -3.87
C GLY A 92 33.10 -17.01 -4.21
N PRO A 93 34.05 -17.59 -4.97
CA PRO A 93 35.28 -16.91 -5.40
C PRO A 93 35.03 -15.70 -6.34
N GLU A 94 33.77 -15.34 -6.57
CA GLU A 94 33.29 -14.40 -7.59
C GLU A 94 32.53 -13.19 -7.03
N THR A 95 32.42 -13.02 -5.70
CA THR A 95 31.82 -11.82 -5.09
C THR A 95 32.82 -10.67 -5.12
N LEU A 96 32.93 -10.04 -6.29
CA LEU A 96 33.72 -8.84 -6.48
C LEU A 96 33.13 -7.71 -5.58
N GLN A 97 33.99 -6.93 -4.96
CA GLN A 97 33.60 -5.77 -4.14
C GLN A 97 33.31 -4.57 -5.04
N PHE A 98 32.28 -3.80 -4.69
CA PHE A 98 32.05 -2.52 -5.33
C PHE A 98 33.19 -1.56 -4.96
N PRO A 99 33.74 -0.77 -5.89
CA PRO A 99 34.84 0.14 -5.59
C PRO A 99 34.50 1.09 -4.43
N GLY A 100 35.41 1.21 -3.46
CA GLY A 100 35.22 2.06 -2.28
C GLY A 100 34.49 1.38 -1.12
N GLU A 101 34.10 0.11 -1.25
CA GLU A 101 33.48 -0.67 -0.18
C GLU A 101 34.34 -1.88 0.20
N ASN A 102 34.33 -2.17 1.49
CA ASN A 102 35.06 -3.26 2.14
C ASN A 102 34.15 -4.47 2.41
N HIS A 103 32.98 -4.52 1.77
CA HIS A 103 32.04 -5.62 1.83
C HIS A 103 31.60 -6.08 0.43
N ALA A 104 31.06 -7.29 0.35
CA ALA A 104 30.38 -7.76 -0.85
C ALA A 104 29.11 -6.92 -1.12
N PRO A 105 28.63 -6.86 -2.37
CA PRO A 105 27.34 -6.26 -2.68
C PRO A 105 26.21 -6.92 -1.87
N TYR A 106 25.24 -6.11 -1.45
CA TYR A 106 24.10 -6.57 -0.67
C TYR A 106 22.97 -7.06 -1.55
N GLY A 107 22.24 -8.05 -1.03
CA GLY A 107 20.93 -8.40 -1.54
C GLY A 107 20.87 -9.63 -2.42
N ARG A 108 19.71 -9.82 -3.03
CA ARG A 108 19.42 -10.96 -3.89
C ARG A 108 20.20 -10.82 -5.19
N ARG A 109 20.91 -11.88 -5.54
CA ARG A 109 21.60 -11.98 -6.84
C ARG A 109 20.60 -12.31 -7.93
N GLY A 110 20.60 -11.53 -9.00
CA GLY A 110 19.92 -11.83 -10.26
C GLY A 110 20.90 -11.99 -11.42
N SER A 111 20.38 -12.43 -12.55
CA SER A 111 21.12 -12.61 -13.80
C SER A 111 20.19 -12.44 -15.00
N LEU A 112 20.74 -11.99 -16.12
CA LEU A 112 20.01 -12.01 -17.40
C LEU A 112 20.13 -13.39 -18.05
N ALA A 113 19.06 -13.80 -18.75
CA ALA A 113 19.06 -15.03 -19.53
C ALA A 113 20.10 -14.91 -20.67
N GLY A 114 20.94 -15.94 -20.84
CA GLY A 114 21.95 -16.00 -21.89
C GLY A 114 23.32 -15.39 -21.52
N THR A 115 23.51 -14.90 -20.30
CA THR A 115 24.77 -14.28 -19.86
C THR A 115 25.34 -14.95 -18.61
N THR A 116 26.53 -15.54 -18.69
CA THR A 116 27.16 -16.25 -17.56
C THR A 116 27.98 -15.34 -16.63
N ASN A 117 28.47 -14.20 -17.15
CA ASN A 117 29.39 -13.30 -16.44
C ASN A 117 28.74 -11.98 -15.99
N GLU A 118 27.46 -11.78 -16.28
CA GLU A 118 26.74 -10.53 -16.03
C GLU A 118 25.76 -10.76 -14.88
N LYS A 119 25.95 -9.98 -13.81
CA LYS A 119 25.24 -10.19 -12.55
C LYS A 119 24.82 -8.84 -11.98
N PHE A 120 23.66 -8.84 -11.33
CA PHE A 120 23.25 -7.75 -10.45
C PHE A 120 22.89 -8.28 -9.07
N TRP A 121 22.98 -7.38 -8.10
CA TRP A 121 22.59 -7.57 -6.72
C TRP A 121 21.63 -6.46 -6.37
N VAL A 122 20.46 -6.82 -5.87
CA VAL A 122 19.42 -5.85 -5.52
C VAL A 122 18.94 -6.06 -4.09
N CYS A 123 18.79 -4.96 -3.36
CA CYS A 123 18.24 -4.93 -2.01
C CYS A 123 17.26 -3.78 -1.83
N THR A 124 16.32 -3.96 -0.92
CA THR A 124 15.37 -2.91 -0.50
C THR A 124 15.63 -2.47 0.94
N SER A 125 15.74 -1.17 1.19
CA SER A 125 16.13 -0.60 2.49
C SER A 125 15.27 0.60 2.92
N ALA A 126 15.16 0.84 4.23
CA ALA A 126 14.49 2.01 4.81
C ALA A 126 15.33 3.29 4.75
N ASN A 127 16.63 3.18 4.46
CA ASN A 127 17.57 4.30 4.35
C ASN A 127 18.29 4.29 2.99
N ASP A 128 18.71 5.48 2.53
CA ASP A 128 19.55 5.64 1.34
C ASP A 128 21.04 5.43 1.68
N TRP A 129 21.38 4.20 2.04
CA TRP A 129 22.75 3.82 2.39
C TRP A 129 23.73 4.04 1.23
N SER A 130 23.24 3.98 0.00
CA SER A 130 24.05 4.03 -1.23
C SER A 130 24.82 5.34 -1.41
N LYS A 131 24.36 6.43 -0.80
CA LYS A 131 24.96 7.78 -0.90
C LYS A 131 25.96 8.10 0.20
N THR A 132 26.02 7.28 1.26
CA THR A 132 26.88 7.56 2.43
C THR A 132 27.85 6.43 2.64
N ALA A 133 29.13 6.67 2.31
CA ALA A 133 30.19 5.68 2.46
C ALA A 133 30.22 5.07 3.88
N GLY A 134 30.36 3.75 3.97
CA GLY A 134 30.39 3.03 5.25
C GLY A 134 29.03 2.82 5.94
N THR A 135 27.92 3.29 5.35
CA THR A 135 26.59 3.07 5.89
C THR A 135 26.02 1.73 5.41
N THR A 136 25.47 0.94 6.33
CA THR A 136 24.79 -0.31 5.99
C THR A 136 23.30 -0.07 5.71
N PRO A 137 22.69 -0.76 4.74
CA PRO A 137 21.24 -0.75 4.56
C PRO A 137 20.51 -1.28 5.80
N THR A 138 19.44 -0.59 6.18
CA THR A 138 18.44 -1.04 7.15
C THR A 138 17.29 -1.68 6.38
N PRO A 139 16.87 -2.92 6.66
CA PRO A 139 15.79 -3.56 5.91
C PRO A 139 14.50 -2.74 5.93
N TRP A 140 13.81 -2.66 4.80
CA TRP A 140 12.47 -2.09 4.78
C TRP A 140 11.49 -2.99 5.53
N ASP A 141 10.71 -2.39 6.43
CA ASP A 141 9.77 -3.09 7.32
C ASP A 141 8.36 -3.24 6.72
N GLY A 142 8.17 -2.89 5.45
CA GLY A 142 6.88 -2.99 4.77
C GLY A 142 5.81 -2.03 5.30
N LYS A 143 6.16 -1.15 6.26
CA LYS A 143 5.28 -0.15 6.88
C LYS A 143 5.77 1.27 6.64
N SER A 144 7.09 1.44 6.59
CA SER A 144 7.72 2.74 6.38
C SER A 144 7.22 3.33 5.07
N GLY A 145 6.70 4.55 5.15
CA GLY A 145 6.12 5.28 4.03
C GLY A 145 7.13 5.60 2.93
N SER A 146 8.44 5.61 3.23
CA SER A 146 9.51 5.73 2.24
C SER A 146 10.52 4.59 2.37
N PHE A 147 11.08 4.17 1.25
CA PHE A 147 12.12 3.15 1.15
C PHE A 147 12.96 3.36 -0.12
N TYR A 148 14.05 2.61 -0.23
CA TYR A 148 15.01 2.70 -1.32
C TYR A 148 15.22 1.32 -1.92
N VAL A 149 15.24 1.26 -3.25
CA VAL A 149 15.66 0.07 -3.99
C VAL A 149 17.03 0.37 -4.57
N THR A 150 18.04 -0.40 -4.17
CA THR A 150 19.42 -0.23 -4.64
C THR A 150 19.84 -1.46 -5.42
N SER A 151 20.27 -1.28 -6.66
CA SER A 151 20.86 -2.34 -7.48
C SER A 151 22.31 -2.00 -7.82
N THR A 152 23.19 -2.98 -7.61
CA THR A 152 24.60 -2.92 -8.00
C THR A 152 24.85 -3.99 -9.06
N ALA A 153 25.49 -3.63 -10.16
CA ALA A 153 25.72 -4.54 -11.29
C ALA A 153 27.18 -4.54 -11.73
N TYR A 154 27.65 -5.70 -12.18
CA TYR A 154 29.00 -5.91 -12.68
C TYR A 154 28.98 -6.53 -14.08
N VAL A 155 29.71 -5.90 -15.00
CA VAL A 155 29.90 -6.39 -16.38
C VAL A 155 31.37 -6.28 -16.76
N LYS A 156 32.05 -7.43 -16.82
CA LYS A 156 33.42 -7.59 -17.38
C LYS A 156 34.43 -6.51 -16.92
N GLY A 157 34.45 -6.19 -15.63
CA GLY A 157 35.39 -5.25 -15.01
C GLY A 157 34.79 -3.88 -14.70
N SER A 158 33.58 -3.58 -15.18
CA SER A 158 32.88 -2.33 -14.87
C SER A 158 31.78 -2.55 -13.84
N TRP A 159 31.69 -1.62 -12.89
CA TRP A 159 30.65 -1.55 -11.88
C TRP A 159 29.74 -0.36 -12.10
N ARG A 160 28.45 -0.55 -11.83
CA ARG A 160 27.48 0.54 -11.68
C ARG A 160 26.54 0.25 -10.53
N ARG A 161 26.07 1.32 -9.89
CA ARG A 161 25.05 1.26 -8.85
C ARG A 161 23.98 2.28 -9.14
N VAL A 162 22.73 1.86 -9.03
CA VAL A 162 21.55 2.70 -9.14
C VAL A 162 20.75 2.55 -7.85
N SER A 163 20.28 3.67 -7.30
CA SER A 163 19.38 3.69 -6.16
C SER A 163 18.21 4.60 -6.46
N ILE A 164 17.01 4.13 -6.17
CA ILE A 164 15.78 4.93 -6.33
C ILE A 164 15.05 5.06 -5.01
N GLY A 165 14.61 6.27 -4.69
CA GLY A 165 13.68 6.53 -3.60
C GLY A 165 12.25 6.22 -4.03
N ALA A 166 11.56 5.48 -3.18
CA ALA A 166 10.17 5.07 -3.37
C ALA A 166 9.37 5.35 -2.10
N ASN A 167 8.06 5.48 -2.26
CA ASN A 167 7.11 5.55 -1.18
C ASN A 167 6.25 4.28 -1.16
N GLY A 168 6.00 3.75 0.03
CA GLY A 168 5.04 2.68 0.25
C GLY A 168 3.63 3.14 -0.08
N LEU A 169 2.94 2.39 -0.93
CA LEU A 169 1.52 2.65 -1.21
C LEU A 169 0.69 1.99 -0.12
N SER A 170 -0.04 2.75 0.69
CA SER A 170 -0.93 2.19 1.72
C SER A 170 -2.08 1.39 1.09
N ILE A 171 -2.52 0.32 1.77
CA ILE A 171 -3.76 -0.43 1.46
C ILE A 171 -5.01 0.45 1.25
N PHE A 172 -5.01 1.69 1.76
CA PHE A 172 -6.13 2.64 1.65
C PHE A 172 -5.83 3.86 0.76
N SER A 173 -4.69 3.90 0.06
CA SER A 173 -4.22 5.12 -0.61
C SER A 173 -4.61 5.27 -2.09
N LEU A 174 -5.20 4.23 -2.71
CA LEU A 174 -5.35 4.21 -4.18
C LEU A 174 -6.79 4.31 -4.67
N TYR A 175 -7.73 3.73 -3.92
CA TYR A 175 -9.08 3.49 -4.41
C TYR A 175 -10.11 3.96 -3.39
N ALA A 176 -11.23 4.49 -3.89
CA ALA A 176 -12.42 4.67 -3.06
C ALA A 176 -12.98 3.29 -2.69
N ILE A 177 -13.10 2.40 -3.70
CA ILE A 177 -13.48 1.01 -3.52
C ILE A 177 -12.63 0.10 -4.41
N PHE A 178 -12.31 -1.11 -3.93
CA PHE A 178 -11.79 -2.18 -4.77
C PHE A 178 -12.37 -3.54 -4.35
N GLY A 179 -13.06 -4.21 -5.28
CA GLY A 179 -13.59 -5.56 -5.09
C GLY A 179 -12.69 -6.62 -5.70
N LEU A 180 -12.32 -7.66 -4.96
CA LEU A 180 -11.34 -8.63 -5.48
C LEU A 180 -11.93 -9.83 -6.22
N ALA A 181 -13.03 -10.42 -5.74
CA ALA A 181 -13.50 -11.76 -6.13
C ALA A 181 -12.37 -12.69 -6.61
N THR A 182 -11.48 -13.08 -5.69
CA THR A 182 -10.28 -13.89 -6.00
C THR A 182 -10.57 -15.35 -6.37
N TYR A 183 -11.84 -15.69 -6.60
CA TYR A 183 -12.32 -17.03 -6.83
C TYR A 183 -12.35 -17.32 -8.34
N SER A 184 -11.84 -18.48 -8.73
CA SER A 184 -11.72 -18.96 -10.12
C SER A 184 -13.07 -19.23 -10.82
N ASN A 185 -14.18 -18.62 -10.37
CA ASN A 185 -15.55 -19.01 -10.70
C ASN A 185 -16.42 -17.88 -11.26
N SER A 186 -15.86 -16.78 -11.75
CA SER A 186 -16.67 -15.66 -12.28
C SER A 186 -17.65 -15.09 -11.26
N SER A 187 -17.30 -15.04 -9.97
CA SER A 187 -18.19 -14.47 -8.96
C SER A 187 -18.16 -12.95 -8.94
N ASN A 188 -19.28 -12.36 -8.50
CA ASN A 188 -19.42 -10.92 -8.37
C ASN A 188 -18.52 -10.41 -7.25
N ALA A 189 -17.52 -9.61 -7.61
CA ALA A 189 -16.75 -8.79 -6.69
C ALA A 189 -17.57 -7.60 -6.21
N ILE A 190 -18.42 -7.07 -7.09
CA ILE A 190 -19.27 -5.93 -6.81
C ILE A 190 -20.72 -6.30 -7.16
N GLY A 191 -21.58 -6.29 -6.14
CA GLY A 191 -22.99 -6.60 -6.25
C GLY A 191 -23.86 -5.35 -6.10
N LEU A 192 -24.80 -5.15 -7.02
CA LEU A 192 -25.79 -4.07 -6.94
C LEU A 192 -27.19 -4.68 -6.93
N SER A 193 -28.01 -4.30 -5.96
CA SER A 193 -29.40 -4.75 -5.84
C SER A 193 -30.30 -3.59 -5.48
N SER A 194 -31.10 -3.11 -6.44
CA SER A 194 -31.93 -1.91 -6.28
C SER A 194 -31.15 -0.73 -5.69
N ALA A 195 -29.95 -0.50 -6.22
CA ALA A 195 -28.98 0.42 -5.66
C ALA A 195 -28.81 1.69 -6.52
N ASN A 196 -28.53 2.80 -5.85
CA ASN A 196 -28.05 4.03 -6.48
C ASN A 196 -26.75 4.42 -5.79
N VAL A 197 -25.63 4.15 -6.47
CA VAL A 197 -24.29 4.24 -5.90
C VAL A 197 -23.51 5.36 -6.58
N ASP A 198 -23.02 6.28 -5.76
CA ASP A 198 -22.12 7.35 -6.18
C ASP A 198 -20.72 7.15 -5.58
N ILE A 199 -19.71 6.99 -6.44
CA ILE A 199 -18.32 6.87 -6.03
C ILE A 199 -17.56 8.14 -6.44
N ILE A 200 -17.06 8.86 -5.45
CA ILE A 200 -16.16 10.00 -5.63
C ILE A 200 -14.74 9.47 -5.46
N GLY A 201 -14.00 9.34 -6.55
CA GLY A 201 -12.71 8.64 -6.61
C GLY A 201 -12.71 7.44 -7.56
N THR A 202 -11.66 6.62 -7.45
CA THR A 202 -11.45 5.45 -8.32
C THR A 202 -12.13 4.21 -7.74
N ALA A 203 -12.94 3.53 -8.56
CA ALA A 203 -13.49 2.21 -8.26
C ALA A 203 -12.72 1.13 -9.04
N GLY A 204 -12.35 0.04 -8.40
CA GLY A 204 -11.63 -1.07 -9.04
C GLY A 204 -12.27 -2.42 -8.83
N THR A 205 -12.02 -3.36 -9.75
CA THR A 205 -12.42 -4.75 -9.60
C THR A 205 -11.39 -5.70 -10.22
N ASN A 206 -11.24 -6.88 -9.61
CA ASN A 206 -10.56 -8.06 -10.18
C ASN A 206 -11.55 -9.14 -10.68
N GLY A 207 -12.85 -8.93 -10.48
CA GLY A 207 -13.89 -9.89 -10.83
C GLY A 207 -15.14 -9.23 -11.39
N GLN A 208 -16.28 -9.91 -11.33
CA GLN A 208 -17.49 -9.44 -11.99
C GLN A 208 -18.23 -8.37 -11.18
N VAL A 209 -18.99 -7.58 -11.89
CA VAL A 209 -19.89 -6.52 -11.43
C VAL A 209 -21.29 -6.92 -11.86
N SER A 210 -22.14 -7.28 -10.90
CA SER A 210 -23.56 -7.53 -11.20
C SER A 210 -24.36 -6.25 -11.03
N ASN A 211 -25.08 -5.87 -12.09
CA ASN A 211 -25.85 -4.64 -12.14
C ASN A 211 -27.29 -4.88 -12.63
N SER A 212 -28.16 -5.44 -11.79
CA SER A 212 -29.59 -5.54 -12.12
C SER A 212 -30.33 -4.28 -11.64
N SER A 213 -30.86 -3.50 -12.59
CA SER A 213 -31.70 -2.30 -12.36
C SER A 213 -31.14 -1.25 -11.40
N SER A 214 -29.81 -1.15 -11.30
CA SER A 214 -29.13 -0.25 -10.36
C SER A 214 -28.28 0.80 -11.12
N THR A 215 -27.97 1.92 -10.46
CA THR A 215 -27.02 2.91 -10.96
C THR A 215 -25.73 2.82 -10.15
N PHE A 216 -24.60 2.87 -10.86
CA PHE A 216 -23.28 2.93 -10.26
C PHE A 216 -22.43 3.87 -11.10
N LEU A 217 -21.99 4.98 -10.49
CA LEU A 217 -21.16 5.98 -11.14
C LEU A 217 -19.88 6.22 -10.34
N ALA A 218 -18.72 6.16 -10.98
CA ALA A 218 -17.42 6.44 -10.38
C ALA A 218 -16.67 7.54 -11.13
N SER A 219 -15.77 8.23 -10.42
CA SER A 219 -14.94 9.29 -11.05
C SER A 219 -13.92 8.67 -12.00
N ASN A 220 -13.33 7.53 -11.63
CA ASN A 220 -12.48 6.71 -12.48
C ASN A 220 -12.77 5.24 -12.21
N ILE A 221 -12.44 4.37 -13.17
CA ILE A 221 -12.64 2.93 -13.04
C ILE A 221 -11.39 2.17 -13.47
N ILE A 222 -11.08 1.09 -12.75
CA ILE A 222 -10.07 0.11 -13.16
C ILE A 222 -10.68 -1.29 -13.20
N ASN A 223 -10.68 -1.90 -14.38
CA ASN A 223 -10.92 -3.34 -14.54
C ASN A 223 -9.59 -4.07 -14.59
N ALA A 224 -9.30 -4.88 -13.58
CA ALA A 224 -8.15 -5.76 -13.56
C ALA A 224 -8.60 -7.21 -13.78
N ASN A 225 -7.63 -8.10 -14.03
CA ASN A 225 -7.88 -9.51 -14.25
C ASN A 225 -8.82 -9.81 -15.44
N THR A 226 -8.77 -8.98 -16.49
CA THR A 226 -9.72 -9.08 -17.62
C THR A 226 -9.48 -10.32 -18.49
N VAL A 227 -8.37 -11.04 -18.31
CA VAL A 227 -8.10 -12.30 -18.99
C VAL A 227 -8.92 -13.44 -18.36
N ASP A 228 -8.93 -13.54 -17.03
CA ASP A 228 -9.63 -14.61 -16.32
C ASP A 228 -11.11 -14.26 -16.04
N ASN A 229 -11.45 -12.97 -16.04
CA ASN A 229 -12.82 -12.46 -15.91
C ASN A 229 -13.18 -11.53 -17.07
N PRO A 230 -13.30 -12.04 -18.31
CA PRO A 230 -13.53 -11.20 -19.49
C PRO A 230 -14.93 -10.57 -19.54
N ASN A 231 -15.89 -11.14 -18.81
CA ASN A 231 -17.28 -10.71 -18.80
C ASN A 231 -17.68 -10.07 -17.47
N GLY A 232 -18.77 -9.29 -17.49
CA GLY A 232 -19.33 -8.67 -16.28
C GLY A 232 -18.42 -7.60 -15.69
N GLN A 233 -17.61 -6.93 -16.50
CA GLN A 233 -16.75 -5.85 -16.04
C GLN A 233 -17.49 -4.51 -16.01
N PHE A 234 -16.92 -3.49 -15.36
CA PHE A 234 -17.42 -2.13 -15.53
C PHE A 234 -17.31 -1.67 -16.98
N THR A 235 -18.21 -0.80 -17.40
CA THR A 235 -18.23 -0.22 -18.74
C THR A 235 -18.22 1.31 -18.67
N GLY A 236 -18.16 1.99 -19.83
CA GLY A 236 -18.22 3.46 -19.87
C GLY A 236 -19.51 4.05 -19.27
N SER A 237 -20.60 3.29 -19.18
CA SER A 237 -21.84 3.75 -18.53
C SER A 237 -21.72 3.88 -17.01
N ASN A 238 -20.65 3.32 -16.42
CA ASN A 238 -20.34 3.43 -15.00
C ASN A 238 -19.47 4.65 -14.68
N LEU A 239 -19.04 5.42 -15.67
CA LEU A 239 -18.21 6.61 -15.47
C LEU A 239 -19.06 7.86 -15.29
N LYS A 240 -18.63 8.71 -14.34
CA LYS A 240 -19.03 10.12 -14.32
C LYS A 240 -18.45 10.84 -15.55
N THR A 241 -19.07 11.94 -15.94
CA THR A 241 -18.57 12.80 -17.01
C THR A 241 -17.12 13.20 -16.76
N GLY A 242 -16.25 12.99 -17.75
CA GLY A 242 -14.81 13.27 -17.67
C GLY A 242 -13.96 12.18 -17.00
N GLY A 243 -14.58 11.08 -16.55
CA GLY A 243 -13.86 9.95 -15.96
C GLY A 243 -13.12 9.08 -16.98
N THR A 244 -12.15 8.31 -16.51
CA THR A 244 -11.37 7.37 -17.34
C THR A 244 -11.59 5.91 -16.90
N LEU A 245 -11.72 5.01 -17.88
CA LEU A 245 -11.73 3.56 -17.69
C LEU A 245 -10.35 2.98 -18.05
N TYR A 246 -9.69 2.38 -17.07
CA TYR A 246 -8.45 1.65 -17.25
C TYR A 246 -8.72 0.14 -17.26
N THR A 247 -8.00 -0.60 -18.10
CA THR A 247 -8.09 -2.06 -18.16
C THR A 247 -6.70 -2.68 -18.13
N GLN A 248 -6.56 -3.80 -17.43
CA GLN A 248 -5.35 -4.60 -17.44
C GLN A 248 -5.66 -6.10 -17.38
N GLY A 249 -4.89 -6.89 -18.12
CA GLY A 249 -5.05 -8.34 -18.14
C GLY A 249 -4.66 -8.99 -16.81
N SER A 250 -3.67 -8.44 -16.11
CA SER A 250 -3.21 -8.93 -14.81
C SER A 250 -4.17 -8.54 -13.68
N ARG A 251 -4.28 -9.42 -12.69
CA ARG A 251 -4.98 -9.16 -11.43
C ARG A 251 -4.13 -8.35 -10.45
N PHE A 252 -4.77 -7.58 -9.58
CA PHE A 252 -4.12 -7.04 -8.39
C PHE A 252 -4.13 -8.07 -7.24
N THR A 253 -3.07 -8.13 -6.46
CA THR A 253 -2.97 -9.00 -5.28
C THR A 253 -2.82 -8.16 -4.03
N TYR A 254 -3.56 -8.51 -2.98
CA TYR A 254 -3.55 -7.82 -1.70
C TYR A 254 -3.27 -8.80 -0.55
N PRO A 255 -2.66 -8.34 0.56
CA PRO A 255 -2.48 -9.17 1.75
C PRO A 255 -3.83 -9.55 2.37
N THR A 256 -3.94 -10.71 3.02
CA THR A 256 -5.15 -11.01 3.80
C THR A 256 -5.21 -10.14 5.07
N THR A 257 -6.38 -10.02 5.69
CA THR A 257 -6.58 -9.28 6.95
C THR A 257 -5.64 -9.79 8.05
N VAL A 258 -5.40 -11.10 8.11
CA VAL A 258 -4.45 -11.69 9.06
C VAL A 258 -2.99 -11.38 8.71
N ASN A 259 -2.65 -11.23 7.41
CA ASN A 259 -1.32 -10.75 7.00
C ASN A 259 -1.12 -9.29 7.43
N VAL A 260 -2.15 -8.45 7.27
CA VAL A 260 -2.13 -7.07 7.75
C VAL A 260 -1.95 -7.03 9.26
N LEU A 261 -2.67 -7.87 10.03
CA LEU A 261 -2.49 -8.02 11.47
C LEU A 261 -1.05 -8.36 11.83
N LYS A 262 -0.51 -9.44 11.23
CA LYS A 262 0.85 -9.91 11.50
C LYS A 262 1.88 -8.84 11.21
N ARG A 263 1.75 -8.16 10.07
CA ARG A 263 2.63 -7.03 9.71
C ARG A 263 2.53 -5.93 10.75
N LEU A 264 1.35 -5.36 10.99
CA LEU A 264 1.17 -4.23 11.92
C LEU A 264 1.71 -4.52 13.32
N LYS A 265 1.46 -5.73 13.84
CA LYS A 265 1.90 -6.17 15.17
C LYS A 265 3.34 -6.72 15.22
N GLY A 266 4.02 -6.85 14.07
CA GLY A 266 5.38 -7.41 14.02
C GLY A 266 5.44 -8.90 14.39
N ILE A 267 4.35 -9.64 14.15
CA ILE A 267 4.24 -11.06 14.47
C ILE A 267 4.89 -11.88 13.35
N THR A 268 5.95 -12.60 13.69
CA THR A 268 6.65 -13.52 12.78
C THR A 268 6.52 -14.97 13.25
N GLY A 269 6.26 -15.89 12.33
CA GLY A 269 6.27 -17.34 12.61
C GLY A 269 5.02 -17.91 13.28
N LEU A 270 4.05 -17.08 13.69
CA LEU A 270 2.77 -17.58 14.20
C LEU A 270 1.83 -18.01 13.06
N THR A 271 1.04 -19.05 13.32
CA THR A 271 -0.11 -19.40 12.49
C THR A 271 -1.18 -18.30 12.52
N ASP A 272 -2.13 -18.33 11.58
CA ASP A 272 -3.20 -17.34 11.53
C ASP A 272 -4.06 -17.35 12.81
N ALA A 273 -4.41 -18.54 13.30
CA ALA A 273 -5.16 -18.71 14.55
C ALA A 273 -4.39 -18.17 15.76
N GLN A 274 -3.07 -18.40 15.83
CA GLN A 274 -2.23 -17.88 16.89
C GLN A 274 -2.10 -16.35 16.85
N ALA A 275 -2.03 -15.74 15.66
CA ALA A 275 -2.01 -14.29 15.52
C ALA A 275 -3.31 -13.65 16.02
N TRP A 276 -4.47 -14.24 15.69
CA TRP A 276 -5.76 -13.79 16.23
C TRP A 276 -5.87 -13.97 17.74
N ALA A 277 -5.42 -15.10 18.28
CA ALA A 277 -5.39 -15.33 19.72
C ALA A 277 -4.49 -14.32 20.45
N ASN A 278 -3.34 -13.96 19.86
CA ASN A 278 -2.45 -12.93 20.39
C ASN A 278 -3.13 -11.56 20.42
N LEU A 279 -3.82 -11.16 19.35
CA LEU A 279 -4.60 -9.92 19.32
C LEU A 279 -5.73 -9.93 20.35
N LYS A 280 -6.47 -11.04 20.47
CA LYS A 280 -7.52 -11.21 21.48
C LYS A 280 -6.99 -11.03 22.91
N ALA A 281 -5.74 -11.41 23.19
CA ALA A 281 -5.12 -11.23 24.50
C ALA A 281 -4.51 -9.84 24.74
N SER A 282 -4.20 -9.09 23.68
CA SER A 282 -3.42 -7.82 23.75
C SER A 282 -4.18 -6.60 23.19
N ASN A 283 -5.52 -6.67 23.17
CA ASN A 283 -6.36 -5.58 22.67
C ASN A 283 -6.59 -4.47 23.71
N SER A 284 -7.17 -3.36 23.25
CA SER A 284 -7.45 -2.16 24.02
C SER A 284 -8.86 -2.10 24.62
N ASN A 285 -9.64 -3.18 24.57
CA ASN A 285 -11.05 -3.16 24.99
C ASN A 285 -11.26 -2.77 26.47
N SER A 286 -10.25 -2.92 27.34
CA SER A 286 -10.30 -2.55 28.76
C SER A 286 -9.55 -1.25 29.10
N THR A 287 -8.76 -0.70 28.18
CA THR A 287 -7.85 0.42 28.45
C THR A 287 -8.13 1.65 27.62
N GLY A 288 -8.66 1.49 26.40
CA GLY A 288 -8.89 2.59 25.46
C GLY A 288 -10.34 3.06 25.35
N VAL A 289 -11.24 2.55 26.20
CA VAL A 289 -12.67 2.90 26.15
C VAL A 289 -13.02 3.90 27.24
N TYR A 290 -13.67 4.99 26.82
CA TYR A 290 -14.06 6.12 27.65
C TYR A 290 -15.55 6.42 27.54
N THR A 291 -16.04 7.18 28.51
CA THR A 291 -17.39 7.74 28.55
C THR A 291 -17.37 9.05 29.34
N TYR A 292 -18.49 9.77 29.38
CA TYR A 292 -18.59 10.99 30.19
C TYR A 292 -18.57 10.69 31.69
N LYS A 293 -17.95 11.54 32.50
CA LYS A 293 -17.97 11.43 33.96
C LYS A 293 -19.37 11.69 34.50
N ALA A 294 -19.64 11.16 35.70
CA ALA A 294 -20.81 11.57 36.46
C ALA A 294 -20.72 13.08 36.76
N GLY A 295 -21.78 13.83 36.45
CA GLY A 295 -21.84 15.27 36.71
C GLY A 295 -21.02 16.14 35.75
N ALA A 296 -20.53 15.60 34.62
CA ALA A 296 -19.92 16.42 33.58
C ALA A 296 -20.91 17.51 33.11
N SER A 297 -20.43 18.76 33.01
CA SER A 297 -21.26 19.94 32.72
C SER A 297 -21.26 20.32 31.23
N SER A 298 -20.38 19.73 30.43
CA SER A 298 -20.21 20.00 29.01
C SER A 298 -20.08 18.70 28.22
N ASP A 299 -20.62 18.69 27.01
CA ASP A 299 -20.55 17.58 26.07
C ASP A 299 -19.27 17.60 25.21
N VAL A 300 -18.34 18.50 25.50
CA VAL A 300 -17.02 18.53 24.88
C VAL A 300 -16.19 17.36 25.41
N ILE A 301 -15.75 16.48 24.52
CA ILE A 301 -14.84 15.37 24.83
C ILE A 301 -13.50 15.94 25.29
N SER A 302 -13.12 15.66 26.53
CA SER A 302 -11.90 16.15 27.18
C SER A 302 -11.61 15.36 28.45
N THR A 303 -10.38 15.46 28.96
CA THR A 303 -9.98 14.90 30.27
C THR A 303 -10.80 15.43 31.44
N ALA A 304 -11.34 16.65 31.34
CA ALA A 304 -12.21 17.22 32.36
C ALA A 304 -13.55 16.47 32.41
N ASN A 305 -14.14 16.17 31.25
CA ASN A 305 -15.49 15.63 31.12
C ASN A 305 -15.56 14.11 30.95
N CYS A 306 -14.45 13.43 30.64
CA CYS A 306 -14.44 12.01 30.30
C CYS A 306 -13.60 11.17 31.27
N SER A 307 -14.00 9.92 31.48
CA SER A 307 -13.28 8.92 32.27
C SER A 307 -13.33 7.57 31.58
N SER A 308 -12.42 6.66 31.94
CA SER A 308 -12.47 5.28 31.45
C SER A 308 -13.85 4.67 31.74
N ALA A 309 -14.42 4.01 30.73
CA ALA A 309 -15.69 3.32 30.83
C ALA A 309 -15.55 1.92 31.47
N GLY A 310 -14.32 1.36 31.48
CA GLY A 310 -14.07 -0.04 31.82
C GLY A 310 -14.01 -0.94 30.58
N THR A 311 -14.25 -2.23 30.77
CA THR A 311 -14.06 -3.26 29.72
C THR A 311 -15.28 -3.42 28.82
N VAL A 312 -15.08 -3.25 27.51
CA VAL A 312 -16.04 -3.66 26.48
C VAL A 312 -15.80 -5.13 26.11
N ALA A 313 -16.84 -5.95 26.18
CA ALA A 313 -16.73 -7.36 25.81
C ALA A 313 -16.44 -7.55 24.30
N ALA A 314 -15.90 -8.70 23.93
CA ALA A 314 -15.66 -9.06 22.52
C ALA A 314 -16.98 -9.20 21.71
N ILE A 315 -18.11 -9.39 22.39
CA ILE A 315 -19.44 -9.28 21.80
C ILE A 315 -19.89 -7.82 21.98
N PHE A 316 -19.76 -7.03 20.91
CA PHE A 316 -20.15 -5.63 20.89
C PHE A 316 -21.53 -5.48 20.27
N ASN A 317 -22.54 -5.33 21.12
CA ASN A 317 -23.92 -5.16 20.71
C ASN A 317 -24.68 -4.15 21.56
N ASN A 318 -25.76 -3.61 21.00
CA ASN A 318 -26.81 -2.92 21.75
C ASN A 318 -28.11 -3.70 21.60
N ASN A 319 -28.48 -4.48 22.61
CA ASN A 319 -29.69 -5.30 22.56
C ASN A 319 -30.95 -4.40 22.44
N THR A 320 -31.57 -4.39 21.26
CA THR A 320 -32.58 -3.38 20.86
C THR A 320 -33.98 -3.57 21.44
N GLY A 321 -34.23 -4.64 22.19
CA GLY A 321 -35.59 -4.98 22.64
C GLY A 321 -36.14 -4.19 23.84
N SER A 322 -35.32 -3.38 24.54
CA SER A 322 -35.68 -2.95 25.92
C SER A 322 -35.98 -1.47 26.12
N GLY A 323 -35.77 -0.60 25.13
CA GLY A 323 -35.83 0.86 25.32
C GLY A 323 -34.83 1.41 26.37
N ASN A 324 -33.99 0.54 26.95
CA ASN A 324 -33.00 0.89 27.95
C ASN A 324 -31.67 1.22 27.25
N PRO A 325 -31.11 2.44 27.40
CA PRO A 325 -29.84 2.83 26.80
C PRO A 325 -28.63 2.08 27.36
N LYS A 326 -28.78 1.27 28.41
CA LYS A 326 -27.70 0.59 29.15
C LYS A 326 -27.70 -0.92 28.97
N VAL A 327 -27.98 -1.41 27.77
CA VAL A 327 -27.94 -2.86 27.48
C VAL A 327 -26.78 -3.19 26.55
N GLY A 328 -26.23 -4.40 26.71
CA GLY A 328 -25.05 -4.85 25.99
C GLY A 328 -23.85 -4.00 26.35
N ALA A 329 -23.13 -3.53 25.33
CA ALA A 329 -21.91 -2.77 25.52
C ALA A 329 -22.13 -1.39 26.17
N TRP A 330 -23.34 -0.81 26.10
CA TRP A 330 -23.64 0.49 26.69
C TRP A 330 -23.97 0.42 28.18
N SER A 331 -23.98 -0.78 28.80
CA SER A 331 -24.17 -0.92 30.25
C SER A 331 -23.11 -0.18 31.08
N ILE A 332 -21.90 -0.04 30.54
CA ILE A 332 -20.79 0.70 31.15
C ILE A 332 -20.76 2.19 30.76
N ALA A 333 -21.57 2.58 29.77
CA ALA A 333 -21.60 3.94 29.26
C ALA A 333 -22.41 4.85 30.19
N ARG A 334 -21.94 6.09 30.31
CA ARG A 334 -22.63 7.17 31.01
C ARG A 334 -23.27 8.12 30.01
N ALA A 335 -24.23 8.87 30.52
CA ALA A 335 -25.02 9.75 29.69
C ALA A 335 -24.26 11.02 29.32
N LYS A 336 -24.47 11.48 28.09
CA LYS A 336 -23.91 12.72 27.57
C LYS A 336 -24.51 13.94 28.29
N PRO A 337 -23.69 14.90 28.75
CA PRO A 337 -24.17 16.14 29.34
C PRO A 337 -25.12 16.89 28.41
N GLY A 338 -26.11 17.59 28.99
CA GLY A 338 -27.13 18.32 28.23
C GLY A 338 -28.21 17.47 27.58
N THR A 339 -28.18 16.13 27.70
CA THR A 339 -29.17 15.23 27.07
C THR A 339 -30.25 14.70 28.02
N SER A 340 -30.40 15.29 29.20
CA SER A 340 -31.32 14.81 30.25
C SER A 340 -31.16 13.31 30.56
N ASN A 341 -29.92 12.82 30.54
CA ASN A 341 -29.55 11.42 30.73
C ASN A 341 -30.09 10.43 29.68
N LYS A 342 -30.50 10.90 28.50
CA LYS A 342 -31.11 10.04 27.46
C LYS A 342 -30.10 9.35 26.54
N ILE A 343 -28.89 9.89 26.37
CA ILE A 343 -27.91 9.37 25.41
C ILE A 343 -26.70 8.80 26.13
N SER A 344 -26.55 7.48 26.17
CA SER A 344 -25.36 6.81 26.66
C SER A 344 -24.26 6.82 25.61
N THR A 345 -23.05 7.29 25.95
CA THR A 345 -21.96 7.48 24.97
C THR A 345 -20.76 6.58 25.28
N LEU A 346 -20.28 5.85 24.27
CA LEU A 346 -18.98 5.17 24.28
C LEU A 346 -18.02 5.88 23.34
N ILE A 347 -16.79 6.08 23.82
CA ILE A 347 -15.71 6.78 23.14
C ILE A 347 -14.52 5.83 23.05
N PHE A 348 -14.01 5.60 21.86
CA PHE A 348 -12.86 4.72 21.60
C PHE A 348 -11.65 5.56 21.20
N GLU A 349 -10.59 5.50 22.00
CA GLU A 349 -9.34 6.20 21.76
C GLU A 349 -8.36 5.39 20.90
N PRO A 350 -7.19 5.94 20.50
CA PRO A 350 -6.19 5.22 19.73
C PRO A 350 -5.82 3.89 20.36
N GLY A 351 -5.83 2.83 19.56
CA GLY A 351 -5.68 1.45 20.05
C GLY A 351 -6.18 0.40 19.08
N ASP A 352 -5.93 -0.86 19.41
CA ASP A 352 -6.37 -2.01 18.63
C ASP A 352 -7.45 -2.77 19.43
N TYR A 353 -8.68 -2.74 18.96
CA TYR A 353 -9.84 -3.35 19.62
C TYR A 353 -10.22 -4.64 18.92
N TYR A 354 -10.60 -5.66 19.69
CA TYR A 354 -10.95 -6.98 19.17
C TYR A 354 -12.41 -7.31 19.46
N PHE A 355 -13.13 -7.75 18.44
CA PHE A 355 -14.52 -8.15 18.54
C PHE A 355 -14.77 -9.47 17.82
N GLU A 356 -15.45 -10.38 18.50
CA GLU A 356 -15.97 -11.63 17.92
C GLU A 356 -17.31 -11.39 17.25
N LYS A 357 -18.06 -10.40 17.72
CA LYS A 357 -19.38 -10.07 17.21
C LYS A 357 -19.59 -8.58 17.29
N PHE A 358 -20.12 -8.00 16.21
CA PHE A 358 -20.33 -6.56 16.07
C PHE A 358 -21.73 -6.33 15.50
N GLU A 359 -22.70 -6.13 16.39
CA GLU A 359 -24.11 -5.93 16.04
C GLU A 359 -24.63 -4.67 16.71
N LEU A 360 -24.44 -3.55 16.03
CA LEU A 360 -24.89 -2.26 16.49
C LEU A 360 -26.11 -1.83 15.69
N ALA A 361 -27.30 -2.10 16.20
CA ALA A 361 -28.52 -1.60 15.60
C ALA A 361 -28.75 -0.12 15.97
N TYR A 362 -29.62 0.56 15.21
CA TYR A 362 -29.96 1.94 15.53
C TYR A 362 -30.68 2.01 16.88
N ASN A 363 -30.18 2.84 17.78
CA ASN A 363 -30.84 3.21 19.02
C ASN A 363 -30.52 4.66 19.33
N ALA A 364 -31.56 5.51 19.34
CA ALA A 364 -31.44 6.94 19.60
C ALA A 364 -30.77 7.25 20.94
N ALA A 365 -30.90 6.34 21.90
CA ALA A 365 -30.39 6.46 23.26
C ALA A 365 -28.91 6.06 23.40
N THR A 366 -28.23 5.74 22.29
CA THR A 366 -26.81 5.35 22.24
C THR A 366 -26.03 6.23 21.27
N GLU A 367 -24.83 6.66 21.69
CA GLU A 367 -23.85 7.38 20.85
C GLU A 367 -22.54 6.60 20.83
N PHE A 368 -21.96 6.47 19.63
CA PHE A 368 -20.69 5.78 19.38
C PHE A 368 -19.70 6.75 18.75
N VAL A 369 -18.57 6.96 19.42
CA VAL A 369 -17.56 7.95 19.06
C VAL A 369 -16.19 7.29 18.90
N ILE A 370 -15.50 7.64 17.82
CA ILE A 370 -14.08 7.35 17.59
C ILE A 370 -13.30 8.63 17.92
N ASP A 371 -12.39 8.57 18.88
CA ASP A 371 -11.58 9.71 19.32
C ASP A 371 -10.11 9.51 18.97
N PRO A 372 -9.71 9.65 17.70
CA PRO A 372 -8.32 9.44 17.30
C PRO A 372 -7.36 10.50 17.85
N LEU A 373 -7.89 11.60 18.39
CA LEU A 373 -7.13 12.68 18.99
C LEU A 373 -6.82 12.44 20.48
N ALA A 374 -7.33 11.34 21.05
CA ALA A 374 -7.18 11.00 22.47
C ALA A 374 -7.58 12.15 23.41
N LEU A 375 -8.65 12.88 23.07
CA LEU A 375 -9.12 14.01 23.86
C LEU A 375 -9.72 13.56 25.19
N ALA A 376 -10.38 12.39 25.22
CA ALA A 376 -11.03 11.88 26.42
C ALA A 376 -10.04 11.60 27.56
N SER A 377 -8.83 11.15 27.24
CA SER A 377 -7.75 10.83 28.19
C SER A 377 -6.62 11.86 28.23
N GLY A 378 -6.51 12.71 27.21
CA GLY A 378 -5.34 13.57 27.00
C GLY A 378 -4.11 12.77 26.55
N GLY A 379 -4.33 11.59 25.98
CA GLY A 379 -3.29 10.67 25.52
C GLY A 379 -2.63 11.11 24.21
N THR A 380 -1.92 10.18 23.57
CA THR A 380 -1.27 10.42 22.29
C THR A 380 -2.24 10.16 21.14
N PRO A 381 -2.45 11.12 20.22
CA PRO A 381 -3.24 10.90 19.01
C PRO A 381 -2.71 9.73 18.18
N GLY A 382 -3.61 9.03 17.50
CA GLY A 382 -3.24 7.88 16.69
C GLY A 382 -4.43 7.17 16.07
N GLN A 383 -4.16 6.02 15.45
CA GLN A 383 -5.19 5.23 14.80
C GLN A 383 -6.02 4.44 15.81
N VAL A 384 -7.33 4.43 15.60
CA VAL A 384 -8.30 3.53 16.24
C VAL A 384 -8.57 2.39 15.27
N ARG A 385 -8.21 1.16 15.63
CA ARG A 385 -8.34 -0.02 14.75
C ARG A 385 -9.26 -1.05 15.35
N PHE A 386 -10.33 -1.38 14.63
CA PHE A 386 -11.27 -2.42 15.02
C PHE A 386 -10.98 -3.68 14.23
N TRP A 387 -10.72 -4.76 14.95
CA TRP A 387 -10.43 -6.06 14.40
C TRP A 387 -11.57 -7.00 14.73
N ILE A 388 -12.29 -7.42 13.69
CA ILE A 388 -13.51 -8.21 13.85
C ILE A 388 -13.27 -9.60 13.27
N PHE A 389 -13.19 -10.59 14.16
CA PHE A 389 -12.89 -11.97 13.81
C PHE A 389 -13.51 -12.91 14.84
N ASP A 390 -14.10 -14.01 14.36
CA ASP A 390 -14.62 -15.07 15.21
C ASP A 390 -13.94 -16.40 14.82
N PRO A 391 -13.11 -16.99 15.70
CA PRO A 391 -12.43 -18.25 15.42
C PRO A 391 -13.38 -19.43 15.27
N SER A 392 -14.60 -19.34 15.82
CA SER A 392 -15.63 -20.38 15.67
C SER A 392 -16.37 -20.30 14.34
N ASN A 393 -16.08 -19.25 13.55
CA ASN A 393 -16.76 -18.91 12.30
C ASN A 393 -18.29 -18.98 12.45
N GLY A 394 -18.81 -18.34 13.50
CA GLY A 394 -20.23 -18.32 13.81
C GLY A 394 -21.06 -17.95 12.59
N THR A 395 -22.29 -18.48 12.49
CA THR A 395 -23.10 -18.33 11.27
C THR A 395 -23.52 -16.90 10.96
N GLN A 396 -23.28 -15.96 11.87
CA GLN A 396 -23.88 -14.63 11.89
C GLN A 396 -23.04 -13.58 11.15
N ASN A 397 -23.76 -12.73 10.41
CA ASN A 397 -23.22 -11.50 9.82
C ASN A 397 -23.09 -10.42 10.90
N ASP A 398 -22.27 -9.41 10.62
CA ASP A 398 -22.09 -8.26 11.50
C ASP A 398 -22.74 -7.02 10.86
N ILE A 399 -23.16 -6.07 11.69
CA ILE A 399 -23.87 -4.88 11.22
C ILE A 399 -23.60 -3.68 12.12
N VAL A 400 -23.49 -2.51 11.49
CA VAL A 400 -23.59 -1.21 12.14
C VAL A 400 -24.65 -0.37 11.45
N SER A 401 -25.64 0.04 12.23
CA SER A 401 -26.82 0.78 11.79
C SER A 401 -26.98 2.10 12.53
N LEU A 402 -25.93 2.56 13.20
CA LEU A 402 -25.89 3.83 13.92
C LEU A 402 -24.81 4.76 13.35
N PRO A 403 -24.97 6.09 13.44
CA PRO A 403 -23.94 7.03 13.00
C PRO A 403 -22.66 6.86 13.83
N ILE A 404 -21.51 6.86 13.17
CA ILE A 404 -20.20 6.84 13.83
C ILE A 404 -19.68 8.27 13.86
N LYS A 405 -19.58 8.84 15.06
CA LYS A 405 -18.97 10.17 15.25
C LYS A 405 -17.47 10.01 15.37
N ALA A 406 -16.73 11.02 14.91
CA ALA A 406 -15.29 11.06 15.10
C ALA A 406 -14.83 12.45 15.54
N THR A 407 -13.86 12.52 16.45
CA THR A 407 -13.26 13.81 16.84
C THR A 407 -12.37 14.34 15.71
N SER A 408 -12.27 15.67 15.61
CA SER A 408 -11.50 16.35 14.57
C SER A 408 -11.01 17.71 15.07
N THR A 409 -9.83 18.12 14.59
CA THR A 409 -9.26 19.45 14.83
C THR A 409 -9.79 20.51 13.84
N THR A 410 -10.21 20.09 12.64
CA THR A 410 -10.61 20.97 11.53
C THR A 410 -12.11 20.93 11.23
N GLY A 411 -12.89 20.24 12.07
CA GLY A 411 -14.33 20.02 11.89
C GLY A 411 -14.68 18.90 10.91
N THR A 412 -13.73 18.40 10.12
CA THR A 412 -13.90 17.19 9.30
C THR A 412 -12.98 16.08 9.83
N PRO A 413 -13.51 14.92 10.27
CA PRO A 413 -12.66 13.83 10.75
C PRO A 413 -11.71 13.32 9.66
N ASP A 414 -10.46 13.05 10.04
CA ASP A 414 -9.48 12.43 9.15
C ASP A 414 -9.78 10.93 9.02
N PRO A 415 -10.19 10.45 7.84
CA PRO A 415 -10.50 9.04 7.64
C PRO A 415 -9.27 8.15 7.69
N SER A 416 -8.05 8.70 7.75
CA SER A 416 -6.82 7.94 7.98
C SER A 416 -6.69 7.37 9.40
N LEU A 417 -7.45 7.92 10.36
CA LEU A 417 -7.29 7.62 11.77
C LEU A 417 -8.27 6.56 12.32
N PHE A 418 -9.26 6.13 11.54
CA PHE A 418 -10.13 5.01 11.89
C PHE A 418 -9.99 3.87 10.89
N ARG A 419 -9.86 2.64 11.38
CA ARG A 419 -9.68 1.42 10.58
C ARG A 419 -10.62 0.33 11.05
N LEU A 420 -11.29 -0.32 10.11
CA LEU A 420 -12.06 -1.53 10.35
C LEU A 420 -11.46 -2.68 9.53
N TYR A 421 -11.01 -3.71 10.23
CA TYR A 421 -10.46 -4.95 9.67
C TYR A 421 -11.45 -6.08 9.92
N TYR A 422 -12.05 -6.60 8.85
CA TYR A 422 -13.01 -7.70 8.92
C TYR A 422 -12.36 -9.01 8.44
N GLY A 423 -12.37 -10.03 9.30
CA GLY A 423 -11.67 -11.29 9.08
C GLY A 423 -12.56 -12.53 8.99
N LYS A 424 -13.89 -12.39 9.02
CA LYS A 424 -14.82 -13.53 9.06
C LYS A 424 -15.15 -14.06 7.66
N ASP A 425 -14.42 -15.07 7.23
CA ASP A 425 -14.61 -15.73 5.94
C ASP A 425 -16.06 -16.21 5.72
N GLY A 426 -16.63 -15.91 4.55
CA GLY A 426 -17.99 -16.26 4.17
C GLY A 426 -19.09 -15.46 4.85
N LYS A 427 -18.74 -14.40 5.59
CA LYS A 427 -19.67 -13.49 6.28
C LYS A 427 -19.62 -12.10 5.69
N THR A 428 -20.65 -11.32 6.01
CA THR A 428 -20.78 -9.93 5.57
C THR A 428 -20.81 -9.00 6.77
N PHE A 429 -20.01 -7.94 6.74
CA PHE A 429 -20.18 -6.77 7.60
C PHE A 429 -21.00 -5.71 6.86
N THR A 430 -22.12 -5.28 7.45
CA THR A 430 -23.03 -4.33 6.79
C THR A 430 -23.02 -2.97 7.47
N PHE A 431 -22.80 -1.91 6.69
CA PHE A 431 -23.13 -0.55 7.07
C PHE A 431 -24.55 -0.24 6.60
N ALA A 432 -25.44 0.04 7.53
CA ALA A 432 -26.85 0.27 7.23
C ALA A 432 -27.32 1.64 7.69
N ARG A 433 -28.22 2.22 6.92
CA ARG A 433 -29.02 3.37 7.33
C ARG A 433 -30.49 2.94 7.37
N PRO A 434 -31.01 2.57 8.55
CA PRO A 434 -32.40 2.11 8.68
C PRO A 434 -33.42 3.20 8.31
N SER A 435 -34.62 2.79 7.95
CA SER A 435 -35.75 3.70 7.75
C SER A 435 -36.29 4.20 9.10
N ASN A 436 -36.96 5.35 9.07
CA ASN A 436 -37.71 5.91 10.22
C ASN A 436 -36.87 6.11 11.50
N VAL A 437 -35.58 6.43 11.35
CA VAL A 437 -34.72 6.76 12.49
C VAL A 437 -35.17 8.08 13.13
N THR A 438 -35.34 8.08 14.45
CA THR A 438 -35.73 9.26 15.24
C THR A 438 -34.71 9.55 16.33
N ASP A 439 -34.55 10.81 16.72
CA ASP A 439 -33.73 11.20 17.87
C ASP A 439 -34.37 10.78 19.20
N VAL A 440 -33.70 11.09 20.33
CA VAL A 440 -34.21 10.76 21.67
C VAL A 440 -35.51 11.47 22.07
N ASN A 441 -35.98 12.40 21.24
CA ASN A 441 -37.24 13.12 21.44
C ASN A 441 -38.30 12.69 20.41
N GLY A 442 -38.02 11.68 19.57
CA GLY A 442 -38.94 11.17 18.56
C GLY A 442 -38.95 11.98 17.27
N VAL A 443 -38.06 12.95 17.09
CA VAL A 443 -37.95 13.75 15.86
C VAL A 443 -37.22 12.94 14.81
N ALA A 444 -37.78 12.87 13.60
CA ALA A 444 -37.15 12.15 12.49
C ALA A 444 -35.77 12.73 12.16
N ILE A 445 -34.76 11.86 12.06
CA ILE A 445 -33.41 12.24 11.67
C ILE A 445 -33.30 12.15 10.14
N ALA A 446 -33.23 13.32 9.51
CA ALA A 446 -32.90 13.43 8.09
C ALA A 446 -31.39 13.44 7.85
N GLY A 447 -30.96 13.08 6.64
CA GLY A 447 -29.57 13.24 6.18
C GLY A 447 -28.67 12.02 6.38
N ASP A 448 -27.47 12.10 5.83
CA ASP A 448 -26.59 10.95 5.63
C ASP A 448 -26.01 10.36 6.93
N PHE A 449 -25.87 9.04 6.98
CA PHE A 449 -25.06 8.37 7.98
C PHE A 449 -23.63 8.29 7.45
N ASN A 450 -22.77 9.17 7.95
CA ASN A 450 -21.37 9.23 7.58
C ASN A 450 -20.53 8.28 8.44
N VAL A 451 -19.62 7.57 7.78
CA VAL A 451 -18.55 6.78 8.41
C VAL A 451 -17.23 7.32 7.85
N TYR A 452 -16.34 7.78 8.73
CA TYR A 452 -15.02 8.28 8.35
C TYR A 452 -13.98 7.22 8.68
N GLY A 453 -13.39 6.57 7.69
CA GLY A 453 -12.41 5.50 7.94
C GLY A 453 -12.03 4.65 6.75
N GLY A 454 -11.05 3.78 6.95
CA GLY A 454 -10.66 2.72 6.01
C GLY A 454 -11.27 1.38 6.40
N VAL A 455 -11.89 0.67 5.45
CA VAL A 455 -12.47 -0.67 5.66
C VAL A 455 -11.69 -1.69 4.84
N TYR A 456 -11.19 -2.73 5.50
CA TYR A 456 -10.40 -3.79 4.88
C TYR A 456 -10.94 -5.17 5.24
N ALA A 457 -11.33 -5.94 4.23
CA ALA A 457 -12.00 -7.22 4.37
C ALA A 457 -11.57 -8.19 3.27
N VAL A 458 -10.28 -8.48 3.22
CA VAL A 458 -9.69 -9.45 2.30
C VAL A 458 -9.25 -10.65 3.12
N THR A 459 -9.96 -11.77 3.01
CA THR A 459 -9.60 -13.00 3.73
C THR A 459 -9.00 -14.05 2.81
N LYS A 460 -9.04 -13.80 1.50
CA LYS A 460 -8.72 -14.80 0.50
C LYS A 460 -7.41 -14.53 -0.18
N VAL A 461 -6.61 -15.58 -0.24
CA VAL A 461 -5.46 -15.63 -1.13
C VAL A 461 -5.94 -15.96 -2.54
N LEU A 462 -5.04 -15.82 -3.49
CA LEU A 462 -5.31 -16.07 -4.89
C LEU A 462 -5.80 -17.51 -5.13
N ASN A 463 -6.86 -17.67 -5.93
CA ASN A 463 -7.44 -18.96 -6.33
C ASN A 463 -8.02 -19.80 -5.17
N ASP A 464 -8.28 -19.19 -4.01
CA ASP A 464 -9.10 -19.83 -2.97
C ASP A 464 -10.53 -20.00 -3.51
N SER A 465 -11.16 -21.16 -3.25
CA SER A 465 -12.50 -21.52 -3.74
C SER A 465 -13.64 -21.18 -2.75
N ASN A 466 -13.30 -20.70 -1.54
CA ASN A 466 -14.29 -20.38 -0.50
C ASN A 466 -15.07 -19.09 -0.79
N SER A 467 -15.95 -18.62 0.10
CA SER A 467 -16.83 -17.48 -0.20
C SER A 467 -16.26 -16.09 0.15
N GLY A 468 -15.18 -16.02 0.94
CA GLY A 468 -14.49 -14.81 1.45
C GLY A 468 -15.39 -13.79 2.10
N THR A 469 -14.82 -12.64 2.44
CA THR A 469 -15.51 -11.62 3.23
C THR A 469 -16.29 -10.65 2.36
N GLY A 470 -17.53 -10.37 2.77
CA GLY A 470 -18.39 -9.35 2.17
C GLY A 470 -18.39 -8.05 2.99
N ILE A 471 -18.43 -6.92 2.32
CA ILE A 471 -18.84 -5.64 2.90
C ILE A 471 -20.11 -5.16 2.21
N GLY A 472 -21.17 -4.96 2.98
CA GLY A 472 -22.46 -4.50 2.49
C GLY A 472 -22.72 -3.04 2.86
N PHE A 473 -23.32 -2.30 1.94
CA PHE A 473 -23.91 -0.98 2.19
C PHE A 473 -25.41 -1.05 1.91
N SER A 474 -26.21 -0.80 2.94
CA SER A 474 -27.67 -0.80 2.86
C SER A 474 -28.20 0.59 3.18
N GLY A 475 -28.42 1.37 2.12
CA GLY A 475 -29.05 2.69 2.17
C GLY A 475 -30.58 2.63 2.05
N LEU A 476 -31.21 3.80 2.11
CA LEU A 476 -32.65 3.91 1.89
C LEU A 476 -33.02 3.87 0.41
N THR A 477 -34.32 3.79 0.12
CA THR A 477 -34.87 3.79 -1.25
C THR A 477 -35.00 5.18 -1.88
N SER A 478 -34.62 6.26 -1.17
CA SER A 478 -34.58 7.62 -1.72
C SER A 478 -33.42 8.44 -1.16
N ALA A 479 -32.77 9.25 -2.02
CA ALA A 479 -31.70 10.15 -1.62
C ALA A 479 -32.15 11.20 -0.59
N ALA A 480 -33.37 11.74 -0.75
CA ALA A 480 -33.92 12.74 0.15
C ALA A 480 -34.14 12.21 1.57
N ALA A 481 -34.45 10.92 1.70
CA ALA A 481 -34.53 10.30 3.00
C ALA A 481 -33.15 10.12 3.64
N GLY A 482 -32.05 10.16 2.87
CA GLY A 482 -30.62 10.16 3.23
C GLY A 482 -29.87 8.86 2.89
N ARG A 483 -28.54 8.91 2.88
CA ARG A 483 -27.65 7.85 2.35
C ARG A 483 -26.76 7.27 3.43
N ILE A 484 -26.25 6.05 3.20
CA ILE A 484 -25.06 5.57 3.91
C ILE A 484 -23.82 6.05 3.15
N VAL A 485 -22.90 6.72 3.83
CA VAL A 485 -21.74 7.37 3.20
C VAL A 485 -20.46 6.92 3.89
N LEU A 486 -19.57 6.25 3.16
CA LEU A 486 -18.20 6.02 3.59
C LEU A 486 -17.31 7.13 3.06
N LYS A 487 -16.66 7.87 3.95
CA LYS A 487 -15.59 8.81 3.62
C LYS A 487 -14.25 8.17 3.97
N GLY A 488 -13.52 7.75 2.94
CA GLY A 488 -12.29 6.97 3.07
C GLY A 488 -12.15 5.96 1.95
N SER A 489 -11.68 4.75 2.29
CA SER A 489 -11.34 3.72 1.31
C SER A 489 -11.85 2.35 1.76
N LEU A 490 -12.31 1.55 0.80
CA LEU A 490 -12.86 0.21 1.03
C LEU A 490 -12.16 -0.81 0.13
N LEU A 491 -11.60 -1.85 0.75
CA LEU A 491 -11.04 -2.98 0.04
C LEU A 491 -11.64 -4.27 0.61
N ALA A 492 -12.26 -5.10 -0.23
CA ALA A 492 -12.88 -6.34 0.22
C ALA A 492 -12.87 -7.43 -0.84
N ASP A 493 -13.03 -8.69 -0.42
CA ASP A 493 -13.24 -9.79 -1.37
C ASP A 493 -14.52 -9.58 -2.18
N LYS A 494 -15.60 -9.16 -1.51
CA LYS A 494 -16.89 -8.81 -2.12
C LYS A 494 -17.45 -7.52 -1.52
N ILE A 495 -18.04 -6.69 -2.36
CA ILE A 495 -18.74 -5.47 -1.96
C ILE A 495 -20.15 -5.54 -2.50
N SER A 496 -21.16 -5.27 -1.67
CA SER A 496 -22.56 -5.21 -2.09
C SER A 496 -23.18 -3.87 -1.73
N PHE A 497 -24.02 -3.36 -2.62
CA PHE A 497 -24.79 -2.14 -2.41
C PHE A 497 -26.29 -2.40 -2.59
N GLN A 498 -27.08 -1.78 -1.73
CA GLN A 498 -28.53 -1.75 -1.78
C GLN A 498 -29.03 -0.36 -1.38
N GLY A 499 -30.00 0.19 -2.12
CA GLY A 499 -30.50 1.54 -1.87
C GLY A 499 -29.48 2.63 -2.24
N TYR A 500 -29.63 3.83 -1.66
CA TYR A 500 -28.77 4.97 -1.95
C TYR A 500 -27.51 4.98 -1.07
N CYS A 501 -26.35 4.85 -1.71
CA CYS A 501 -25.05 4.73 -1.07
C CYS A 501 -24.03 5.67 -1.71
N GLN A 502 -23.07 6.16 -0.93
CA GLN A 502 -21.93 6.90 -1.46
C GLN A 502 -20.63 6.41 -0.83
N VAL A 503 -19.56 6.35 -1.65
CA VAL A 503 -18.20 6.25 -1.14
C VAL A 503 -17.38 7.41 -1.69
N GLU A 504 -16.77 8.17 -0.79
CA GLU A 504 -15.94 9.32 -1.11
C GLU A 504 -14.51 9.04 -0.69
N TYR A 505 -13.63 8.95 -1.66
CA TYR A 505 -12.20 8.87 -1.42
C TYR A 505 -11.70 10.21 -0.89
N VAL A 506 -11.27 10.18 0.36
CA VAL A 506 -10.59 11.30 1.00
C VAL A 506 -9.13 10.90 1.16
N PRO A 507 -8.19 11.62 0.52
CA PRO A 507 -6.78 11.34 0.65
C PRO A 507 -6.36 11.29 2.12
N THR A 508 -5.66 10.21 2.49
CA THR A 508 -5.19 10.00 3.86
C THR A 508 -3.95 10.83 4.14
N GLY A 509 -3.83 11.40 5.34
CA GLY A 509 -2.55 11.89 5.86
C GLY A 509 -1.52 10.75 6.02
N ASN A 510 -0.25 11.08 6.26
CA ASN A 510 0.81 10.08 6.52
C ASN A 510 0.45 9.20 7.74
N VAL A 511 -0.04 7.98 7.50
CA VAL A 511 -0.35 6.99 8.54
C VAL A 511 0.44 5.69 8.33
N ASN A 512 0.75 5.02 9.44
CA ASN A 512 1.45 3.73 9.52
C ASN A 512 0.58 2.54 9.04
N ASP A 513 -0.06 2.67 7.89
CA ASP A 513 -0.77 1.56 7.25
C ASP A 513 0.22 0.60 6.58
N VAL A 514 -0.22 -0.65 6.34
CA VAL A 514 0.59 -1.63 5.59
C VAL A 514 0.73 -1.20 4.14
N SER A 515 1.96 -1.30 3.61
CA SER A 515 2.23 -1.06 2.20
C SER A 515 1.82 -2.25 1.32
N ILE A 516 1.26 -1.94 0.16
CA ILE A 516 0.90 -2.84 -0.95
C ILE A 516 1.73 -2.60 -2.20
N GLY A 517 2.80 -1.80 -2.12
CA GLY A 517 3.67 -1.60 -3.25
C GLY A 517 4.53 -0.35 -3.15
N ALA A 518 5.06 0.06 -4.29
CA ALA A 518 5.99 1.17 -4.46
C ALA A 518 5.37 2.26 -5.35
N GLY A 519 5.42 3.52 -4.93
CA GLY A 519 5.25 4.69 -5.80
C GLY A 519 6.55 5.50 -5.85
N PHE A 520 6.94 6.02 -7.01
CA PHE A 520 8.26 6.68 -7.16
C PHE A 520 8.14 8.19 -7.31
N THR A 521 9.12 8.88 -6.71
CA THR A 521 9.52 10.24 -7.07
C THR A 521 11.02 10.18 -7.35
N GLY A 522 11.41 10.09 -8.62
CA GLY A 522 12.79 9.82 -9.01
C GLY A 522 13.61 11.07 -9.34
N GLY A 523 14.88 11.06 -8.89
CA GLY A 523 15.98 11.88 -9.38
C GLY A 523 17.22 10.99 -9.55
N TYR A 524 18.02 11.25 -10.58
CA TYR A 524 19.21 10.48 -10.96
C TYR A 524 20.46 11.05 -10.26
N SER A 525 21.33 10.18 -9.73
CA SER A 525 22.66 10.60 -9.25
C SER A 525 23.74 9.69 -9.80
N ASP A 526 24.54 10.23 -10.72
CA ASP A 526 25.80 9.62 -11.13
C ASP A 526 26.87 9.90 -10.08
N GLY A 527 27.27 8.87 -9.34
CA GLY A 527 28.56 8.85 -8.67
C GLY A 527 29.63 8.55 -9.71
N GLY A 528 30.37 9.59 -10.12
CA GLY A 528 31.58 9.49 -10.94
C GLY A 528 32.76 8.96 -10.15
#